data_AF-K7QZ43-F1
#
_entry.id   AF-K7QZ43-F1
#
_cell.length_a   1.000
_cell.length_b   1.000
_cell.length_c   1.000
_cell.angle_alpha   90.00
_cell.angle_beta   90.00
_cell.angle_gamma   90.00
#
_symmetry.space_group_name_H-M   'P 1'
#
loop_
_entity.id
_entity.type
_entity.pdbx_description
1 polymer ?
#
loop_
_entity_poly.entity_id
_entity_poly.type
_entity_poly.pdbx_seq_one_letter_code
_entity_poly.pdbx_strand_id
1 'polypeptide(L)'
;MDPIALLLESHNEGRSFPPLAKPELLLVTCMDHRIALRLPENFAFVLRTGGANPDPVEPYLVYALARTGVRTVALVGHTDCAMSRPDLEALRTLPQGLEALYRPRIAGLAVGDPAAFVVRKARELEARLGVRAVPLLYRVEDHRLLRLEGEAALDPGHGLAACG
;
A
#
# COMPACT_ATOMS: atom_id res chain seq x y z
N MET A 1 1.22 12.78 18.21
CA MET A 1 1.24 11.30 18.22
C MET A 1 1.81 10.85 16.88
N ASP A 2 2.55 9.75 16.80
CA ASP A 2 3.02 9.24 15.50
C ASP A 2 1.87 8.47 14.81
N PRO A 3 1.32 8.93 13.67
CA PRO A 3 0.22 8.26 12.99
C PRO A 3 0.55 6.82 12.57
N ILE A 4 1.83 6.54 12.25
CA ILE A 4 2.24 5.20 11.83
C ILE A 4 2.24 4.22 13.01
N ALA A 5 2.71 4.66 14.17
CA ALA A 5 2.67 3.84 15.39
C ALA A 5 1.22 3.50 15.76
N LEU A 6 0.33 4.51 15.74
CA LEU A 6 -1.08 4.31 16.03
C LEU A 6 -1.77 3.37 15.03
N LEU A 7 -1.42 3.43 13.73
CA LEU A 7 -1.89 2.46 12.74
C LEU A 7 -1.43 1.03 13.07
N LEU A 8 -0.15 0.86 13.42
CA LEU A 8 0.42 -0.45 13.75
C LEU A 8 -0.20 -1.02 15.03
N GLU A 9 -0.33 -0.23 16.08
CA GLU A 9 -0.99 -0.64 17.34
C GLU A 9 -2.46 -1.01 17.10
N SER A 10 -3.21 -0.18 16.37
CA SER A 10 -4.62 -0.47 16.10
C SER A 10 -4.79 -1.76 15.29
N HIS A 11 -3.95 -1.95 14.28
CA HIS A 11 -4.05 -3.10 13.39
C HIS A 11 -3.49 -4.38 13.98
N ASN A 12 -2.23 -4.37 14.40
CA ASN A 12 -1.52 -5.57 14.84
C ASN A 12 -1.92 -5.97 16.26
N GLU A 13 -2.15 -5.01 17.15
CA GLU A 13 -2.46 -5.30 18.56
C GLU A 13 -3.96 -5.27 18.84
N GLY A 14 -4.77 -4.79 17.88
CA GLY A 14 -6.21 -4.62 18.07
C GLY A 14 -6.54 -3.52 19.07
N ARG A 15 -5.61 -2.58 19.29
CA ARG A 15 -5.80 -1.48 20.22
C ARG A 15 -6.88 -0.52 19.70
N SER A 16 -7.88 -0.25 20.53
CA SER A 16 -8.91 0.75 20.25
C SER A 16 -8.42 2.13 20.68
N PHE A 17 -8.78 3.14 19.88
CA PHE A 17 -8.50 4.54 20.16
C PHE A 17 -9.81 5.33 20.12
N PRO A 18 -9.93 6.43 20.87
CA PRO A 18 -11.07 7.34 20.73
C PRO A 18 -11.10 7.93 19.31
N PRO A 19 -12.28 8.37 18.81
CA PRO A 19 -12.36 9.03 17.51
C PRO A 19 -11.49 10.28 17.44
N LEU A 20 -10.83 10.47 16.30
CA LEU A 20 -9.96 11.62 16.09
C LEU A 20 -10.76 12.83 15.61
N ALA A 21 -10.42 14.02 16.10
CA ALA A 21 -11.09 15.26 15.70
C ALA A 21 -10.77 15.68 14.26
N LYS A 22 -9.63 15.22 13.73
CA LYS A 22 -9.18 15.48 12.36
C LYS A 22 -8.32 14.30 11.87
N PRO A 23 -8.25 14.07 10.55
CA PRO A 23 -7.40 13.04 9.99
C PRO A 23 -5.92 13.34 10.27
N GLU A 24 -5.15 12.29 10.56
CA GLU A 24 -3.71 12.36 10.82
C GLU A 24 -2.87 11.61 9.78
N LEU A 25 -3.51 10.81 8.91
CA LEU A 25 -2.86 9.98 7.91
C LEU A 25 -3.55 10.06 6.54
N LEU A 26 -2.74 10.10 5.47
CA LEU A 26 -3.18 9.71 4.13
C LEU A 26 -2.68 8.30 3.85
N LEU A 27 -3.55 7.39 3.44
CA LEU A 27 -3.21 5.99 3.22
C LEU A 27 -3.53 5.62 1.77
N VAL A 28 -2.54 5.07 1.07
CA VAL A 28 -2.74 4.44 -0.25
C VAL A 28 -2.46 2.95 -0.10
N THR A 29 -3.39 2.11 -0.54
CA THR A 29 -3.21 0.64 -0.49
C THR A 29 -3.81 -0.05 -1.70
N CYS A 30 -3.65 -1.37 -1.77
CA CYS A 30 -4.23 -2.17 -2.83
C CYS A 30 -5.76 -2.25 -2.71
N MET A 31 -6.43 -2.37 -3.84
CA MET A 31 -7.86 -2.68 -3.90
C MET A 31 -8.21 -4.14 -3.52
N ASP A 32 -7.20 -4.98 -3.24
CA ASP A 32 -7.38 -6.40 -2.90
C ASP A 32 -8.36 -6.61 -1.74
N HIS A 33 -9.38 -7.45 -1.95
CA HIS A 33 -10.46 -7.67 -1.00
C HIS A 33 -9.99 -8.29 0.33
N ARG A 34 -8.80 -8.91 0.37
CA ARG A 34 -8.23 -9.53 1.58
C ARG A 34 -7.63 -8.52 2.55
N ILE A 35 -7.42 -7.27 2.11
CA ILE A 35 -6.87 -6.21 2.96
C ILE A 35 -8.00 -5.62 3.82
N ALA A 36 -7.97 -5.95 5.11
CA ALA A 36 -8.85 -5.41 6.13
C ALA A 36 -8.03 -4.74 7.25
N LEU A 37 -7.73 -3.45 7.08
CA LEU A 37 -7.02 -2.65 8.09
C LEU A 37 -7.96 -2.27 9.23
N ARG A 38 -7.46 -2.31 10.47
CA ARG A 38 -8.16 -1.75 11.63
C ARG A 38 -7.65 -0.33 11.81
N LEU A 39 -8.47 0.63 11.39
CA LEU A 39 -8.17 2.05 11.52
C LEU A 39 -9.01 2.61 12.66
N PRO A 40 -8.47 3.53 13.47
CA PRO A 40 -9.32 4.32 14.35
C PRO A 40 -10.31 5.17 13.56
N GLU A 41 -11.39 5.54 14.22
CA GLU A 41 -12.42 6.39 13.64
C GLU A 41 -11.85 7.79 13.29
N ASN A 42 -12.21 8.31 12.11
CA ASN A 42 -11.78 9.62 11.57
C ASN A 42 -10.26 9.79 11.39
N PHE A 43 -9.49 8.69 11.44
CA PHE A 43 -8.03 8.74 11.44
C PHE A 43 -7.40 9.05 10.07
N ALA A 44 -7.93 8.47 8.99
CA ALA A 44 -7.23 8.49 7.70
C ALA A 44 -8.16 8.70 6.50
N PHE A 45 -7.64 9.37 5.47
CA PHE A 45 -8.17 9.23 4.11
C PHE A 45 -7.55 7.99 3.47
N VAL A 46 -8.40 7.11 2.92
CA VAL A 46 -7.96 5.84 2.33
C VAL A 46 -8.22 5.84 0.83
N LEU A 47 -7.16 5.76 0.03
CA LEU A 47 -7.19 5.57 -1.41
C LEU A 47 -6.82 4.13 -1.74
N ARG A 48 -7.65 3.46 -2.54
CA ARG A 48 -7.41 2.07 -2.97
C ARG A 48 -7.21 2.03 -4.48
N THR A 49 -6.14 1.36 -4.90
CA THR A 49 -5.68 1.30 -6.30
C THR A 49 -4.96 -0.04 -6.54
N GLY A 50 -4.85 -0.51 -7.77
CA GLY A 50 -4.12 -1.77 -8.05
C GLY A 50 -2.67 -1.71 -7.55
N GLY A 51 -2.22 -2.71 -6.78
CA GLY A 51 -0.83 -2.83 -6.35
C GLY A 51 -0.33 -1.77 -5.37
N ALA A 52 -1.25 -1.00 -4.78
CA ALA A 52 -0.91 0.22 -4.03
C ALA A 52 -0.09 1.22 -4.86
N ASN A 53 -0.22 1.19 -6.20
CA ASN A 53 0.41 2.14 -7.10
C ASN A 53 -0.25 3.53 -6.96
N PRO A 54 0.43 4.54 -6.41
CA PRO A 54 -0.17 5.85 -6.17
C PRO A 54 -0.44 6.61 -7.48
N ASP A 55 0.28 6.33 -8.56
CA ASP A 55 0.27 7.15 -9.79
C ASP A 55 -1.16 7.42 -10.33
N PRO A 56 -2.08 6.43 -10.42
CA PRO A 56 -3.44 6.67 -10.92
C PRO A 56 -4.34 7.48 -9.98
N VAL A 57 -4.00 7.54 -8.68
CA VAL A 57 -4.82 8.18 -7.64
C VAL A 57 -4.14 9.38 -7.00
N GLU A 58 -2.95 9.74 -7.48
CA GLU A 58 -2.12 10.80 -6.90
C GLU A 58 -2.80 12.18 -6.87
N PRO A 59 -3.58 12.60 -7.89
CA PRO A 59 -4.30 13.86 -7.82
C PRO A 59 -5.20 13.97 -6.58
N TYR A 60 -5.85 12.86 -6.17
CA TYR A 60 -6.67 12.82 -4.95
C TYR A 60 -5.82 12.89 -3.68
N LEU A 61 -4.64 12.24 -3.68
CA LEU A 61 -3.69 12.31 -2.57
C LEU A 61 -3.20 13.75 -2.35
N VAL A 62 -2.79 14.43 -3.42
CA VAL A 62 -2.31 15.81 -3.38
C VAL A 62 -3.43 16.76 -2.95
N TYR A 63 -4.65 16.57 -3.46
CA TYR A 63 -5.79 17.37 -3.05
C TYR A 63 -6.12 17.19 -1.55
N ALA A 64 -6.09 15.96 -1.04
CA ALA A 64 -6.30 15.69 0.38
C ALA A 64 -5.21 16.32 1.26
N LEU A 65 -3.94 16.22 0.86
CA LEU A 65 -2.80 16.88 1.50
C LEU A 65 -3.04 18.40 1.59
N ALA A 66 -3.35 19.04 0.46
CA ALA A 66 -3.56 20.49 0.41
C ALA A 66 -4.75 20.96 1.26
N ARG A 67 -5.85 20.20 1.25
CA ARG A 67 -7.09 20.55 1.97
C ARG A 67 -6.96 20.37 3.48
N THR A 68 -6.17 19.41 3.94
CA THR A 68 -6.17 18.97 5.36
C THR A 68 -4.90 19.33 6.10
N GLY A 69 -3.81 19.59 5.38
CA GLY A 69 -2.49 19.80 5.95
C GLY A 69 -1.84 18.53 6.51
N VAL A 70 -2.42 17.34 6.30
CA VAL A 70 -1.80 16.08 6.71
C VAL A 70 -0.48 15.89 5.97
N ARG A 71 0.59 15.61 6.72
CA ARG A 71 1.97 15.46 6.20
C ARG A 71 2.53 14.04 6.33
N THR A 72 1.74 13.08 6.81
CA THR A 72 2.15 11.68 6.89
C THR A 72 1.35 10.87 5.87
N VAL A 73 2.06 10.13 5.03
CA VAL A 73 1.50 9.23 4.01
C VAL A 73 1.95 7.81 4.32
N ALA A 74 1.04 6.84 4.34
CA ALA A 74 1.36 5.42 4.36
C ALA A 74 1.11 4.82 2.97
N LEU A 75 2.12 4.18 2.39
CA LEU A 75 1.95 3.33 1.21
C LEU A 75 1.95 1.87 1.67
N VAL A 76 0.82 1.20 1.54
CA VAL A 76 0.62 -0.17 2.05
C VAL A 76 0.50 -1.13 0.87
N GLY A 77 1.62 -1.75 0.50
CA GLY A 77 1.63 -2.89 -0.42
C GLY A 77 1.12 -4.15 0.28
N HIS A 78 1.03 -5.27 -0.45
CA HIS A 78 0.71 -6.55 0.19
C HIS A 78 1.38 -7.74 -0.49
N THR A 79 1.54 -8.82 0.27
CA THR A 79 1.98 -10.12 -0.28
C THR A 79 0.90 -10.72 -1.17
N ASP A 80 1.31 -11.56 -2.13
CA ASP A 80 0.41 -12.20 -3.10
C ASP A 80 -0.46 -11.19 -3.88
N CYS A 81 0.16 -10.10 -4.32
CA CYS A 81 -0.51 -9.08 -5.12
C CYS A 81 -0.61 -9.49 -6.59
N ALA A 82 -1.83 -9.54 -7.13
CA ALA A 82 -2.05 -9.80 -8.56
C ALA A 82 -1.37 -8.75 -9.46
N MET A 83 -1.16 -7.52 -8.98
CA MET A 83 -0.46 -6.49 -9.74
C MET A 83 1.06 -6.67 -9.78
N SER A 84 1.63 -7.62 -9.01
CA SER A 84 3.05 -7.97 -9.12
C SER A 84 3.37 -8.46 -10.53
N ARG A 85 2.47 -9.29 -11.06
CA ARG A 85 2.45 -9.77 -12.43
C ARG A 85 1.00 -9.98 -12.85
N PRO A 86 0.34 -8.95 -13.42
CA PRO A 86 -1.06 -9.03 -13.82
C PRO A 86 -1.29 -10.18 -14.82
N ASP A 87 -2.34 -10.97 -14.60
CA ASP A 87 -2.82 -11.93 -15.59
C ASP A 87 -3.58 -11.19 -16.70
N LEU A 88 -2.87 -10.88 -17.79
CA LEU A 88 -3.45 -10.19 -18.94
C LEU A 88 -4.29 -11.12 -19.81
N GLU A 89 -4.18 -12.44 -19.65
CA GLU A 89 -4.96 -13.41 -20.43
C GLU A 89 -6.41 -13.46 -19.94
N ALA A 90 -6.65 -13.14 -18.66
CA ALA A 90 -7.99 -12.97 -18.10
C ALA A 90 -8.85 -11.96 -18.88
N LEU A 91 -8.24 -10.99 -19.58
CA LEU A 91 -8.94 -10.00 -20.39
C LEU A 91 -9.66 -10.60 -21.60
N ARG A 92 -9.30 -11.82 -22.04
CA ARG A 92 -10.00 -12.52 -23.14
C ARG A 92 -11.45 -12.88 -22.81
N THR A 93 -11.80 -12.86 -21.53
CA THR A 93 -13.18 -13.09 -21.06
C THR A 93 -14.08 -11.87 -21.24
N LEU A 94 -13.50 -10.69 -21.53
CA LEU A 94 -14.23 -9.46 -21.72
C LEU A 94 -14.86 -9.37 -23.12
N PRO A 95 -15.89 -8.51 -23.30
CA PRO A 95 -16.42 -8.17 -24.61
C PRO A 95 -15.34 -7.79 -25.64
N GLN A 96 -15.65 -8.07 -26.92
CA GLN A 96 -14.74 -7.83 -28.04
C GLN A 96 -14.20 -6.39 -28.04
N GLY A 97 -12.89 -6.25 -28.29
CA GLY A 97 -12.19 -4.96 -28.37
C GLY A 97 -11.70 -4.42 -27.02
N LEU A 98 -12.25 -4.86 -25.88
CA LEU A 98 -11.81 -4.40 -24.57
C LEU A 98 -10.43 -4.93 -24.20
N GLU A 99 -10.08 -6.16 -24.58
CA GLU A 99 -8.74 -6.70 -24.36
C GLU A 99 -7.68 -5.78 -24.97
N ALA A 100 -7.81 -5.43 -26.25
CA ALA A 100 -6.86 -4.56 -26.94
C ALA A 100 -6.76 -3.17 -26.29
N LEU A 101 -7.89 -2.65 -25.80
CA LEU A 101 -7.95 -1.35 -25.13
C LEU A 101 -7.26 -1.34 -23.77
N TYR A 102 -7.45 -2.39 -22.96
CA TYR A 102 -7.03 -2.41 -21.55
C TYR A 102 -5.72 -3.16 -21.30
N ARG A 103 -5.34 -4.13 -22.14
CA ARG A 103 -4.07 -4.88 -21.99
C ARG A 103 -2.86 -3.96 -21.79
N PRO A 104 -2.58 -2.95 -22.64
CA PRO A 104 -1.43 -2.07 -22.41
C PRO A 104 -1.57 -1.20 -21.16
N ARG A 105 -2.79 -0.79 -20.80
CA ARG A 105 -3.05 0.03 -19.60
C ARG A 105 -2.76 -0.74 -18.33
N ILE A 106 -3.26 -1.98 -18.24
CA ILE A 106 -3.03 -2.85 -17.07
C ILE A 106 -1.57 -3.28 -16.98
N ALA A 107 -0.93 -3.60 -18.12
CA ALA A 107 0.49 -3.90 -18.17
C ALA A 107 1.34 -2.74 -17.61
N GLY A 108 0.98 -1.49 -17.94
CA GLY A 108 1.64 -0.29 -17.42
C GLY A 108 1.43 -0.04 -15.92
N LEU A 109 0.49 -0.74 -15.29
CA LEU A 109 0.22 -0.64 -13.85
C LEU A 109 0.90 -1.75 -13.03
N ALA A 110 1.64 -2.66 -13.68
CA ALA A 110 2.35 -3.73 -12.98
C ALA A 110 3.40 -3.15 -12.02
N VAL A 111 3.47 -3.73 -10.82
CA VAL A 111 4.34 -3.20 -9.74
C VAL A 111 5.63 -4.02 -9.54
N GLY A 112 5.70 -5.24 -10.09
CA GLY A 112 6.82 -6.14 -9.82
C GLY A 112 6.79 -6.62 -8.36
N ASP A 113 7.91 -6.58 -7.65
CA ASP A 113 7.92 -6.91 -6.22
C ASP A 113 7.17 -5.84 -5.39
N PRO A 114 6.06 -6.18 -4.70
CA PRO A 114 5.25 -5.19 -4.00
C PRO A 114 5.99 -4.45 -2.89
N ALA A 115 6.88 -5.12 -2.16
CA ALA A 115 7.61 -4.51 -1.04
C ALA A 115 8.63 -3.47 -1.54
N ALA A 116 9.47 -3.85 -2.51
CA ALA A 116 10.43 -2.97 -3.14
C ALA A 116 9.72 -1.82 -3.88
N PHE A 117 8.57 -2.10 -4.50
CA PHE A 117 7.77 -1.08 -5.18
C PHE A 117 7.31 0.02 -4.22
N VAL A 118 6.69 -0.34 -3.08
CA VAL A 118 6.19 0.68 -2.14
C VAL A 118 7.33 1.42 -1.43
N VAL A 119 8.47 0.77 -1.16
CA VAL A 119 9.67 1.46 -0.64
C VAL A 119 10.15 2.53 -1.62
N ARG A 120 10.28 2.19 -2.90
CA ARG A 120 10.70 3.14 -3.93
C ARG A 120 9.69 4.28 -4.08
N LYS A 121 8.38 3.97 -4.21
CA LYS A 121 7.33 4.98 -4.35
C LYS A 121 7.22 5.90 -3.13
N ALA A 122 7.43 5.38 -1.92
CA ALA A 122 7.43 6.21 -0.72
C ALA A 122 8.56 7.25 -0.79
N ARG A 123 9.79 6.82 -1.13
CA ARG A 123 10.94 7.72 -1.33
C ARG A 123 10.66 8.79 -2.41
N GLU A 124 10.08 8.39 -3.54
CA GLU A 124 9.71 9.32 -4.63
C GLU A 124 8.68 10.37 -4.17
N LEU A 125 7.64 9.95 -3.44
CA LEU A 125 6.61 10.86 -2.91
C LEU A 125 7.18 11.81 -1.86
N GLU A 126 8.02 11.31 -0.94
CA GLU A 126 8.66 12.11 0.09
C GLU A 126 9.54 13.21 -0.54
N ALA A 127 10.40 12.84 -1.49
CA ALA A 127 11.27 13.77 -2.18
C ALA A 127 10.50 14.84 -2.97
N ARG A 128 9.38 14.46 -3.61
CA ARG A 128 8.63 15.35 -4.50
C ARG A 128 7.62 16.24 -3.78
N LEU A 129 6.98 15.73 -2.72
CA LEU A 129 5.89 16.43 -2.03
C LEU A 129 6.29 17.01 -0.67
N GLY A 130 7.49 16.71 -0.16
CA GLY A 130 7.94 17.19 1.15
C GLY A 130 7.04 16.69 2.28
N VAL A 131 6.64 15.42 2.22
CA VAL A 131 5.84 14.73 3.24
C VAL A 131 6.63 13.56 3.81
N ARG A 132 6.26 13.09 5.00
CA ARG A 132 6.77 11.83 5.54
C ARG A 132 6.01 10.68 4.89
N ALA A 133 6.63 9.96 3.95
CA ALA A 133 6.01 8.81 3.29
C ALA A 133 6.60 7.50 3.83
N VAL A 134 5.76 6.67 4.44
CA VAL A 134 6.20 5.44 5.11
C VAL A 134 5.70 4.21 4.35
N PRO A 135 6.62 3.37 3.83
CA PRO A 135 6.25 2.12 3.18
C PRO A 135 5.92 1.04 4.22
N LEU A 136 4.79 0.38 4.03
CA LEU A 136 4.32 -0.73 4.85
C LEU A 136 3.96 -1.92 3.94
N LEU A 137 4.00 -3.12 4.49
CA LEU A 137 3.58 -4.35 3.83
C LEU A 137 2.49 -5.04 4.65
N TYR A 138 1.32 -5.22 4.06
CA TYR A 138 0.27 -6.07 4.59
C TYR A 138 0.51 -7.52 4.17
N ARG A 139 0.60 -8.43 5.12
CA ARG A 139 0.75 -9.86 4.85
C ARG A 139 -0.62 -10.51 4.81
N VAL A 140 -1.02 -10.98 3.63
CA VAL A 140 -2.35 -11.60 3.48
C VAL A 140 -2.44 -12.97 4.17
N GLU A 141 -1.30 -13.56 4.54
CA GLU A 141 -1.22 -14.87 5.17
C GLU A 141 -1.60 -14.83 6.66
N ASP A 142 -1.30 -13.73 7.36
CA ASP A 142 -1.53 -13.58 8.80
C ASP A 142 -2.15 -12.24 9.20
N HIS A 143 -2.52 -11.42 8.22
CA HIS A 143 -3.13 -10.10 8.39
C HIS A 143 -2.29 -9.16 9.26
N ARG A 144 -0.96 -9.29 9.23
CA ARG A 144 -0.04 -8.38 9.91
C ARG A 144 0.40 -7.24 8.98
N LEU A 145 0.58 -6.06 9.57
CA LEU A 145 1.16 -4.91 8.90
C LEU A 145 2.60 -4.70 9.38
N LEU A 146 3.55 -4.77 8.45
CA LEU A 146 4.97 -4.61 8.71
C LEU A 146 5.43 -3.25 8.18
N ARG A 147 6.26 -2.56 8.95
CA ARG A 147 6.99 -1.40 8.44
C ARG A 147 8.19 -1.89 7.64
N LEU A 148 8.36 -1.35 6.44
CA LEU A 148 9.52 -1.64 5.62
C LEU A 148 10.61 -0.61 5.91
N GLU A 149 11.81 -1.09 6.18
CA GLU A 149 12.99 -0.22 6.33
C GLU A 149 13.62 0.08 4.97
N GLY A 150 14.31 1.21 4.87
CA GLY A 150 15.10 1.52 3.69
C GLY A 150 16.23 0.52 3.52
N GLU A 151 16.17 -0.29 2.46
CA GLU A 151 17.20 -1.24 1.99
C GLU A 151 17.49 -2.54 2.78
N ALA A 152 16.87 -2.82 3.94
CA ALA A 152 17.24 -3.98 4.77
C ALA A 152 16.19 -5.11 4.92
N ALA A 153 15.26 -5.28 3.98
CA ALA A 153 14.24 -6.34 4.05
C ALA A 153 14.14 -7.24 2.81
N LEU A 154 15.27 -7.48 2.14
CA LEU A 154 15.41 -8.56 1.16
C LEU A 154 16.54 -9.49 1.60
N ASP A 155 16.30 -10.26 2.67
CA ASP A 155 17.10 -11.46 2.95
C ASP A 155 16.36 -12.69 2.41
N PRO A 156 16.84 -13.34 1.34
CA PRO A 156 16.35 -14.64 0.92
C PRO A 156 17.03 -15.73 1.77
N GLY A 157 16.71 -15.77 3.06
CA GLY A 157 17.45 -16.55 4.05
C GLY A 157 16.58 -17.43 4.94
N HIS A 158 15.66 -18.23 4.39
CA HIS A 158 15.13 -19.36 5.15
C HIS A 158 16.23 -20.43 5.27
N GLY A 159 17.02 -20.32 6.33
CA GLY A 159 17.84 -21.41 6.83
C GLY A 159 16.93 -22.58 7.20
N LEU A 160 16.90 -23.60 6.35
CA LEU A 160 16.49 -24.92 6.78
C LEU A 160 17.57 -25.46 7.72
N ALA A 161 17.08 -25.90 8.88
CA ALA A 161 17.77 -26.72 9.83
C ALA A 161 18.49 -27.90 9.17
N ALA A 162 19.74 -28.12 9.59
CA ALA A 162 20.31 -29.46 9.64
C ALA A 162 21.03 -29.59 11.00
N CYS A 163 20.26 -30.04 12.00
CA CYS A 163 20.84 -30.86 13.05
C CYS A 163 21.12 -32.23 12.42
N GLY A 164 22.38 -32.66 12.42
CA GLY A 164 22.85 -33.94 11.91
C GLY A 164 24.37 -33.98 11.89
#